data_AF-A0A961Y8V4-F1
#
_entry.id   AF-A0A961Y8V4-F1
#
_cell.length_a   1.000
_cell.length_b   1.000
_cell.length_c   1.000
_cell.angle_alpha   90.00
_cell.angle_beta   90.00
_cell.angle_gamma   90.00
#
_symmetry.space_group_name_H-M   'P 1'
#
loop_
_entity.id
_entity.type
_entity.pdbx_description
1 polymer ?
#
loop_
_entity_poly.entity_id
_entity_poly.type
_entity_poly.pdbx_seq_one_letter_code
_entity_poly.pdbx_strand_id
1 'polypeptide(L)'
;MAPSWFQILIVIVLLVLLFGRGKISDLMGDVAKGIKSFKKGMADEGEEAREPAAEAPQRTIEHTPAEPAPQPTAPKRPRKKTS
;
A
#
# COMPACT_ATOMS: atom_id res chain seq x y z
N MET A 1 10.35 -0.51 40.19
CA MET A 1 10.99 0.35 39.18
C MET A 1 10.31 0.04 37.85
N ALA A 2 9.36 0.87 37.42
CA ALA A 2 8.68 0.64 36.15
C ALA A 2 9.67 0.91 35.00
N PRO A 3 9.64 0.12 33.92
CA PRO A 3 10.48 0.39 32.77
C PRO A 3 10.18 1.79 32.25
N SER A 4 11.23 2.59 32.09
CA SER A 4 11.11 3.93 31.52
C SER A 4 10.54 3.82 30.11
N TRP A 5 9.74 4.80 29.71
CA TRP A 5 9.14 4.89 28.37
C TRP A 5 10.19 4.70 27.25
N PHE A 6 11.42 5.17 27.48
CA PHE A 6 12.55 4.98 26.58
C PHE A 6 12.94 3.52 26.37
N GLN A 7 12.88 2.68 27.41
CA GLN A 7 13.20 1.25 27.29
C GLN A 7 12.16 0.55 26.41
N ILE A 8 10.88 0.88 26.57
CA ILE A 8 9.79 0.31 25.78
C ILE A 8 9.97 0.68 24.29
N LEU A 9 10.29 1.93 23.98
CA LEU A 9 10.57 2.37 22.61
C LEU A 9 11.74 1.61 21.98
N ILE A 10 12.85 1.43 22.71
CA ILE A 10 14.03 0.70 22.23
C ILE A 10 13.67 -0.74 21.86
N VAL A 11 12.88 -1.42 22.71
CA VAL A 11 12.43 -2.80 22.46
C VAL A 11 11.54 -2.89 21.22
N ILE A 12 10.62 -1.94 21.03
CA ILE A 12 9.75 -1.90 19.84
C ILE A 12 10.58 -1.70 18.57
N VAL A 13 11.56 -0.79 18.58
CA VAL A 13 12.43 -0.56 17.41
C VAL A 13 13.20 -1.84 17.05
N LEU A 14 13.71 -2.57 18.03
CA LEU A 14 14.40 -3.85 17.79
C LEU A 14 13.47 -4.90 17.20
N LEU A 15 12.22 -5.00 17.68
CA LEU A 15 11.21 -5.88 17.08
C LEU A 15 10.93 -5.47 15.63
N VAL A 16 10.76 -4.18 15.35
CA VAL A 16 10.52 -3.70 13.98
C VAL A 16 11.69 -3.99 13.06
N LEU A 17 12.93 -3.87 13.56
CA LEU A 17 14.13 -4.14 12.77
C LEU A 17 14.32 -5.64 12.51
N LEU A 18 13.98 -6.50 13.47
CA LEU A 18 14.13 -7.95 13.37
C LEU A 18 13.04 -8.59 12.48
N PHE A 19 11.79 -8.11 12.58
CA PHE A 19 10.68 -8.61 11.78
C PHE A 19 10.52 -7.86 10.44
N GLY A 20 11.11 -6.66 10.32
CA GLY A 20 11.05 -5.81 9.14
C GLY A 20 9.71 -5.09 8.97
N ARG A 21 9.74 -3.90 8.36
CA ARG A 21 8.54 -3.06 8.12
C ARG A 21 7.49 -3.73 7.23
N GLY A 22 7.89 -4.63 6.33
CA GLY A 22 6.98 -5.30 5.39
C GLY A 22 5.96 -6.21 6.08
N LYS A 23 6.40 -7.01 7.06
CA LYS A 23 5.51 -7.94 7.79
C LYS A 23 4.60 -7.21 8.78
N ILE A 24 5.11 -6.16 9.41
CA ILE A 24 4.35 -5.37 10.38
C ILE A 24 3.24 -4.56 9.70
N SER A 25 3.48 -4.03 8.49
CA SER A 25 2.48 -3.25 7.77
C SER A 25 1.28 -4.10 7.34
N ASP A 26 1.53 -5.33 6.90
CA ASP A 26 0.50 -6.30 6.50
C ASP A 26 -0.35 -6.73 7.71
N LEU A 27 0.32 -7.11 8.81
CA LEU A 27 -0.32 -7.45 10.09
C LEU A 27 -1.11 -6.27 10.69
N MET A 28 -0.56 -5.06 10.64
CA MET A 28 -1.24 -3.88 11.14
C MET A 28 -2.49 -3.56 10.31
N GLY A 29 -2.49 -3.86 9.01
CA GLY A 29 -3.66 -3.72 8.13
C GLY A 29 -4.82 -4.64 8.54
N ASP A 30 -4.53 -5.92 8.81
CA ASP A 30 -5.55 -6.87 9.27
C ASP A 30 -6.03 -6.59 10.70
N VAL A 31 -5.11 -6.19 11.59
CA VAL A 31 -5.46 -5.74 12.95
C VAL A 31 -6.34 -4.49 12.90
N ALA A 32 -6.02 -3.51 12.05
CA ALA A 32 -6.81 -2.29 11.89
C ALA A 32 -8.22 -2.58 11.36
N LYS A 33 -8.37 -3.51 10.40
CA LYS A 33 -9.69 -3.97 9.94
C LYS A 33 -10.48 -4.65 11.06
N GLY A 34 -9.84 -5.53 11.83
CA GLY A 34 -10.48 -6.21 12.96
C GLY A 34 -10.96 -5.24 14.04
N ILE A 35 -10.11 -4.28 14.43
CA ILE A 35 -10.47 -3.25 15.41
C ILE A 35 -11.55 -2.30 14.86
N LYS A 36 -11.51 -1.95 13.57
CA LYS A 36 -12.54 -1.11 12.92
C LYS A 36 -13.89 -1.83 12.90
N SER A 37 -13.93 -3.12 12.60
CA SER A 37 -15.15 -3.94 12.65
C SER A 37 -15.66 -4.13 14.07
N PHE A 38 -14.77 -4.32 15.06
CA PHE A 38 -15.15 -4.39 16.46
C PHE A 38 -15.76 -3.08 16.95
N LYS A 39 -15.14 -1.95 16.59
CA LYS A 39 -15.65 -0.62 16.94
C LYS A 39 -16.95 -0.29 16.21
N LYS A 40 -17.08 -0.67 14.94
CA LYS A 40 -18.32 -0.51 14.17
C LYS A 40 -19.44 -1.35 14.78
N GLY A 41 -19.20 -2.61 15.12
CA GLY A 41 -20.19 -3.47 15.79
C GLY A 41 -20.59 -2.97 17.17
N MET A 42 -19.67 -2.37 17.93
CA MET A 42 -19.98 -1.76 19.24
C MET A 42 -20.66 -0.38 19.11
N ALA A 43 -20.41 0.36 18.03
CA ALA A 43 -21.03 1.65 17.76
C ALA A 43 -22.41 1.54 17.11
N ASP A 44 -22.70 0.41 16.42
CA ASP A 44 -24.01 0.10 15.83
C ASP A 44 -25.11 0.01 16.90
N GLU A 45 -24.76 -0.32 18.16
CA GLU A 45 -25.70 -0.29 19.30
C GLU A 45 -26.00 1.14 19.82
N GLY A 46 -25.29 2.18 19.35
CA GLY A 46 -25.32 3.52 19.95
C GLY A 46 -25.64 4.68 19.00
N GLU A 47 -25.18 4.68 17.75
CA GLU A 47 -25.47 5.78 16.82
C GLU A 47 -25.23 5.37 15.36
N GLU A 48 -26.29 5.45 14.55
CA GLU A 48 -26.27 5.29 13.11
C GLU A 48 -25.45 6.45 12.48
N ALA A 49 -24.14 6.29 12.34
CA ALA A 49 -23.31 7.35 11.75
C ALA A 49 -22.12 6.84 10.92
N ARG A 50 -22.26 7.09 9.61
CA ARG A 50 -21.25 7.60 8.69
C ARG A 50 -20.13 6.63 8.28
N GLU A 51 -20.36 5.95 7.17
CA GLU A 51 -19.36 5.92 6.10
C GLU A 51 -19.54 7.22 5.28
N PRO A 52 -18.47 7.92 4.85
CA PRO A 52 -17.54 7.37 3.85
C PRO A 52 -16.07 7.80 4.02
N ALA A 53 -15.25 7.37 3.06
CA ALA A 53 -13.88 7.81 2.74
C ALA A 53 -12.72 7.07 3.44
N ALA A 54 -12.20 6.05 2.75
CA ALA A 54 -11.10 6.22 1.78
C ALA A 54 -10.77 4.81 1.26
N GLU A 55 -11.18 4.45 0.05
CA GLU A 55 -10.42 4.70 -1.19
C GLU A 55 -9.05 3.99 -1.17
N ALA A 56 -8.64 3.17 -2.13
CA ALA A 56 -9.22 2.82 -3.42
C ALA A 56 -8.48 1.54 -3.92
N PRO A 57 -8.60 1.19 -5.20
CA PRO A 57 -9.03 -0.11 -5.66
C PRO A 57 -7.89 -1.12 -5.69
N GLN A 58 -8.27 -2.39 -5.71
CA GLN A 58 -7.52 -3.40 -6.45
C GLN A 58 -7.53 -3.01 -7.95
N ARG A 59 -6.73 -2.02 -8.34
CA ARG A 59 -6.23 -1.94 -9.72
C ARG A 59 -4.95 -2.74 -9.69
N THR A 60 -5.11 -4.02 -10.02
CA THR A 60 -4.06 -4.78 -10.66
C THR A 60 -3.39 -3.83 -11.67
N ILE A 61 -2.15 -3.45 -11.41
CA ILE A 61 -1.28 -3.17 -12.53
C ILE A 61 -0.91 -4.58 -12.97
N GLU A 62 -1.73 -5.11 -13.88
CA GLU A 62 -1.20 -6.02 -14.89
C GLU A 62 0.07 -5.38 -15.40
N HIS A 63 1.21 -5.79 -14.86
CA HIS A 63 2.50 -5.53 -15.47
C HIS A 63 2.62 -6.52 -16.62
N THR A 64 1.81 -6.29 -17.65
CA THR A 64 2.14 -6.63 -19.03
C THR A 64 1.83 -5.43 -19.92
N PRO A 65 2.69 -4.40 -19.87
CA PRO A 65 3.07 -3.73 -21.09
C PRO A 65 4.43 -4.30 -21.48
N ALA A 66 4.40 -5.03 -22.59
CA ALA A 66 5.51 -5.29 -23.49
C ALA A 66 6.82 -4.61 -23.10
N GLU A 67 7.80 -5.45 -22.76
CA GLU A 67 9.22 -5.20 -22.95
C GLU A 67 9.45 -4.28 -24.18
N PRO A 68 9.90 -3.02 -24.01
CA PRO A 68 10.48 -2.29 -25.12
C PRO A 68 11.92 -2.80 -25.27
N ALA A 69 12.03 -4.02 -25.78
CA ALA A 69 13.25 -4.51 -26.42
C ALA A 69 13.55 -3.61 -27.64
N PRO A 70 14.83 -3.51 -28.01
CA PRO A 70 15.49 -2.29 -28.42
C PRO A 70 14.95 -1.74 -29.73
N GLN A 71 14.75 -0.43 -29.77
CA GLN A 71 14.45 0.30 -31.00
C GLN A 71 15.51 -0.05 -32.06
N PRO A 72 15.13 -0.65 -33.20
CA PRO A 72 16.01 -0.74 -34.35
C PRO A 72 16.21 0.69 -34.85
N THR A 73 17.43 1.20 -34.69
CA THR A 73 17.90 2.40 -35.36
C THR A 73 17.71 2.24 -36.87
N ALA A 74 17.03 3.24 -37.47
CA ALA A 74 17.09 3.62 -38.88
C ALA A 74 16.37 2.69 -39.90
N PRO A 75 16.13 3.15 -41.14
CA PRO A 75 15.64 4.47 -41.58
C PRO A 75 14.50 4.29 -42.60
N LYS A 76 13.35 4.93 -42.41
CA LYS A 76 12.36 5.02 -43.50
C LYS A 76 12.02 6.47 -43.78
N ARG A 77 12.83 6.99 -44.71
CA ARG A 77 12.54 8.09 -45.64
C ARG A 77 11.14 7.87 -46.27
N PRO A 78 10.23 8.85 -46.17
CA PRO A 78 9.45 9.17 -47.35
C PRO A 78 9.23 10.71 -47.42
N ARG A 79 9.26 11.37 -48.57
CA ARG A 79 8.07 11.46 -49.41
C ARG A 79 8.33 12.38 -50.61
N LYS A 80 7.82 11.91 -51.76
CA LYS A 80 7.10 12.64 -52.83
C LYS A 80 7.90 13.74 -53.57
N LYS A 81 8.33 13.51 -54.81
CA LYS A 81 7.53 13.50 -56.06
C LYS A 81 6.71 14.79 -56.22
N THR A 82 7.19 15.73 -57.04
CA THR A 82 6.47 16.40 -58.14
C THR A 82 7.33 17.52 -58.75
N SER A 83 7.48 17.46 -60.08
CA SER A 83 7.96 18.48 -61.04
C SER A 83 9.39 18.99 -60.96
#